data_AF-A0A327R2U3-F1
#
_entry.id   AF-A0A327R2U3-F1
#
_cell.length_a   1.000
_cell.length_b   1.000
_cell.length_c   1.000
_cell.angle_alpha   90.00
_cell.angle_beta   90.00
_cell.angle_gamma   90.00
#
_symmetry.space_group_name_H-M   'P 1'
#
loop_
_entity.id
_entity.type
_entity.pdbx_description
1 polymer ?
#
loop_
_entity_poly.entity_id
_entity_poly.type
_entity_poly.pdbx_seq_one_letter_code
_entity_poly.pdbx_strand_id
1 'polypeptide(L)'
;MALDKTYKVQGLQPYYPTYESMEVQKSNVIITFKHAENGLEQKGTAPSTVYIAGADQKFLPATIKLQGNKLIATNKAIKEPVAVRFGFSNAAVGNLFGKNGLPVAPFRTDNWDVLTVAPAQ
;
A
#
# COMPACT_ATOMS: atom_id res chain seq x y z
N MET A 1 36.12 -18.50 3.29
CA MET A 1 36.23 -17.25 2.52
C MET A 1 35.21 -17.37 1.38
N ALA A 2 34.08 -16.69 1.49
CA ALA A 2 33.81 -15.37 0.91
C ALA A 2 33.44 -15.50 -0.58
N LEU A 3 32.15 -15.42 -0.91
CA LEU A 3 31.35 -14.21 -1.16
C LEU A 3 31.46 -13.79 -2.63
N ASP A 4 30.28 -13.57 -3.20
CA ASP A 4 30.05 -12.47 -4.13
C ASP A 4 30.75 -12.61 -5.49
N LYS A 5 30.01 -13.13 -6.48
CA LYS A 5 29.96 -12.49 -7.79
C LYS A 5 28.98 -13.16 -8.73
N THR A 6 28.13 -12.30 -9.28
CA THR A 6 27.50 -12.46 -10.60
C THR A 6 26.08 -13.01 -10.57
N TYR A 7 25.21 -12.39 -9.78
CA TYR A 7 23.82 -12.23 -10.22
C TYR A 7 23.79 -11.17 -11.35
N LYS A 8 24.09 -11.66 -12.56
CA LYS A 8 23.99 -10.93 -13.83
C LYS A 8 22.51 -10.75 -14.17
N VAL A 9 21.94 -9.64 -13.72
CA VAL A 9 20.81 -8.95 -14.38
C VAL A 9 21.10 -7.46 -14.22
N GLN A 10 21.91 -6.87 -15.10
CA GLN A 10 21.43 -6.26 -16.33
C GLN A 10 20.16 -5.43 -16.10
N GLY A 11 20.35 -4.18 -15.63
CA GLY A 11 19.78 -2.96 -16.24
C GLY A 11 18.28 -2.83 -16.47
N LEU A 12 17.47 -3.79 -16.09
CA LEU A 12 16.02 -3.73 -16.01
C LEU A 12 15.74 -4.00 -14.55
N GLN A 13 15.63 -2.94 -13.77
CA GLN A 13 14.99 -3.05 -12.48
C GLN A 13 13.50 -2.91 -12.77
N PRO A 14 12.71 -4.00 -12.85
CA PRO A 14 11.26 -3.91 -12.89
C PRO A 14 10.81 -3.42 -11.51
N TYR A 15 11.04 -2.14 -11.24
CA TYR A 15 10.66 -1.53 -10.00
C TYR A 15 9.15 -1.41 -10.00
N TYR A 16 8.50 -2.36 -9.34
CA TYR A 16 7.11 -2.23 -8.99
C TYR A 16 6.95 -0.98 -8.10
N PRO A 17 5.84 -0.23 -8.24
CA PRO A 17 5.49 0.83 -7.32
C PRO A 17 5.55 0.31 -5.90
N THR A 18 6.51 0.82 -5.13
CA THR A 18 6.74 0.36 -3.76
C THR A 18 6.29 1.45 -2.82
N TYR A 19 5.63 1.05 -1.73
CA TYR A 19 5.30 1.97 -0.65
C TYR A 19 6.55 2.71 -0.15
N GLU A 20 6.52 4.04 -0.18
CA GLU A 20 7.62 4.89 0.32
C GLU A 20 7.28 5.48 1.68
N SER A 21 6.12 6.11 1.79
CA SER A 21 5.70 6.81 3.01
C SER A 21 4.18 6.95 3.04
N MET A 22 3.64 7.01 4.26
CA MET A 22 2.24 7.27 4.56
C MET A 22 2.14 8.57 5.35
N GLU A 23 1.29 9.47 4.89
CA GLU A 23 0.95 10.71 5.57
C GLU A 23 -0.55 10.73 5.82
N VAL A 24 -0.94 10.93 7.08
CA VAL A 24 -2.37 11.01 7.44
C VAL A 24 -2.75 12.47 7.61
N GLN A 25 -3.65 12.95 6.76
CA GLN A 25 -4.22 14.29 6.81
C GLN A 25 -5.69 14.22 7.23
N LYS A 26 -5.92 14.39 8.54
CA LYS A 26 -7.24 14.26 9.20
C LYS A 26 -7.82 12.86 8.96
N SER A 27 -8.64 12.71 7.92
CA SER A 27 -9.32 11.46 7.55
C SER A 27 -8.89 10.93 6.17
N ASN A 28 -7.91 11.58 5.54
CA ASN A 28 -7.31 11.15 4.28
C ASN A 28 -5.94 10.57 4.57
N VAL A 29 -5.63 9.42 4.01
CA VAL A 29 -4.32 8.79 4.06
C VAL A 29 -3.66 8.94 2.70
N ILE A 30 -2.60 9.72 2.65
CA ILE A 30 -1.80 9.96 1.44
C ILE A 30 -0.62 9.00 1.48
N ILE A 31 -0.57 8.10 0.51
CA ILE A 31 0.48 7.09 0.39
C ILE A 31 1.32 7.46 -0.81
N THR A 32 2.59 7.77 -0.56
CA THR A 32 3.57 8.05 -1.59
C THR A 32 4.22 6.75 -2.01
N PHE A 33 4.28 6.50 -3.31
CA PHE A 33 4.99 5.35 -3.86
C PHE A 33 6.29 5.79 -4.53
N LYS A 34 7.34 5.04 -4.22
CA LYS A 34 8.62 5.11 -4.92
C LYS A 34 8.55 4.28 -6.19
N HIS A 35 9.29 4.69 -7.23
CA HIS A 35 9.27 4.08 -8.56
C HIS A 35 7.89 4.11 -9.25
N ALA A 36 6.99 4.97 -8.76
CA ALA A 36 5.71 5.31 -9.36
C ALA A 36 5.74 6.71 -10.00
N GLU A 37 6.92 7.20 -10.37
CA GLU A 37 7.14 8.57 -10.89
C GLU A 37 6.33 8.86 -12.15
N ASN A 38 6.11 7.83 -12.97
CA ASN A 38 5.25 7.89 -14.15
C ASN A 38 3.75 8.00 -13.80
N GLY A 39 3.40 7.83 -12.53
CA GLY A 39 2.06 7.87 -12.00
C GLY A 39 1.46 6.49 -11.72
N LEU A 40 0.38 6.51 -10.95
CA LEU A 40 -0.48 5.37 -10.68
C LEU A 40 -1.76 5.52 -11.47
N GLU A 41 -2.23 4.42 -12.02
CA GLU A 41 -3.45 4.34 -12.79
C GLU A 41 -4.33 3.22 -12.24
N GLN A 42 -5.61 3.50 -12.06
CA GLN A 42 -6.59 2.50 -11.68
C GLN A 42 -7.24 1.99 -12.98
N LYS A 43 -6.96 0.74 -13.34
CA LYS A 43 -7.67 0.08 -14.44
C LYS A 43 -8.83 -0.73 -13.90
N GLY A 44 -10.04 -0.23 -14.09
CA GLY A 44 -11.28 -0.95 -13.81
C GLY A 44 -12.21 -0.21 -12.84
N THR A 45 -13.48 -0.61 -12.89
CA THR A 45 -14.59 -0.03 -12.12
C THR A 45 -14.74 -0.68 -10.74
N ALA A 46 -13.88 -1.65 -10.40
CA ALA A 46 -13.97 -2.40 -9.16
C ALA A 46 -13.70 -1.50 -7.93
N PRO A 47 -14.38 -1.75 -6.80
CA PRO A 47 -14.13 -1.02 -5.57
C PRO A 47 -12.69 -1.25 -5.14
N SER A 48 -11.96 -0.16 -5.06
CA SER A 48 -10.58 -0.10 -4.61
C SER A 48 -10.46 -0.88 -3.30
N THR A 49 -9.72 -2.00 -3.33
CA THR A 49 -9.57 -2.90 -2.18
C THR A 49 -8.53 -2.35 -1.20
N VAL A 50 -8.65 -1.06 -0.90
CA VAL A 50 -7.91 -0.41 0.17
C VAL A 50 -8.84 -0.37 1.36
N TYR A 51 -8.38 -0.98 2.43
CA TYR A 51 -9.04 -0.94 3.71
C TYR A 51 -8.23 -0.03 4.60
N ILE A 52 -8.90 0.93 5.22
CA ILE A 52 -8.30 1.72 6.28
C ILE A 52 -8.97 1.29 7.59
N ALA A 53 -8.18 1.21 8.65
CA ALA A 53 -8.64 0.96 9.99
C ALA A 53 -8.30 2.18 10.84
N GLY A 54 -9.26 2.59 11.67
CA GLY A 54 -9.02 3.61 12.69
C GLY A 54 -8.56 3.02 14.00
N ALA A 55 -8.56 3.84 15.06
CA ALA A 55 -8.28 3.39 16.42
C ALA A 55 -9.18 2.23 16.88
N ASP A 56 -10.37 2.08 16.27
CA ASP A 56 -11.32 0.99 16.52
C ASP A 56 -10.87 -0.37 15.93
N GLN A 57 -9.72 -0.42 15.24
CA GLN A 57 -9.17 -1.59 14.55
C GLN A 57 -10.10 -2.22 13.49
N LYS A 58 -11.22 -1.56 13.16
CA LYS A 58 -12.16 -1.97 12.11
C LYS A 58 -11.66 -1.55 10.74
N PHE A 59 -11.27 -2.53 9.94
CA PHE A 59 -10.97 -2.35 8.53
C PHE A 59 -12.24 -2.07 7.74
N LEU A 60 -12.39 -0.84 7.25
CA LEU A 60 -13.50 -0.43 6.39
C LEU A 60 -13.00 -0.11 4.98
N PRO A 61 -13.75 -0.48 3.93
CA PRO A 61 -13.39 -0.17 2.55
C PRO A 61 -13.33 1.35 2.36
N ALA A 62 -12.20 1.84 1.87
CA ALA A 62 -11.96 3.26 1.66
C ALA A 62 -11.95 3.60 0.16
N THR A 63 -12.37 4.81 -0.17
CA THR A 63 -12.24 5.34 -1.52
C THR A 63 -10.79 5.74 -1.74
N ILE A 64 -10.16 5.25 -2.81
CA ILE A 64 -8.84 5.73 -3.21
C ILE A 64 -8.96 6.75 -4.33
N LYS A 65 -7.99 7.65 -4.38
CA LYS A 65 -7.80 8.61 -5.45
C LYS A 65 -6.33 8.64 -5.80
N LEU A 66 -6.01 8.45 -7.07
CA LEU A 66 -4.64 8.47 -7.56
C LEU A 66 -4.31 9.89 -8.04
N GLN A 67 -3.20 10.44 -7.56
CA GLN A 67 -2.65 11.72 -7.99
C GLN A 67 -1.17 11.56 -8.28
N GLY A 68 -0.82 11.36 -9.54
CA GLY A 68 0.56 11.08 -9.95
C GLY A 68 1.07 9.83 -9.23
N ASN A 69 2.15 9.97 -8.47
CA ASN A 69 2.78 8.88 -7.70
C ASN A 69 2.18 8.69 -6.30
N LYS A 70 1.11 9.42 -5.96
CA LYS A 70 0.46 9.36 -4.63
C LYS A 70 -0.91 8.73 -4.74
N LEU A 71 -1.26 7.91 -3.74
CA LEU A 71 -2.58 7.33 -3.54
C LEU A 71 -3.19 7.94 -2.29
N ILE A 72 -4.29 8.67 -2.45
CA ILE A 72 -5.05 9.21 -1.35
C ILE A 72 -6.21 8.25 -1.04
N ALA A 73 -6.16 7.57 0.10
CA ALA A 73 -7.23 6.72 0.61
C ALA A 73 -8.04 7.47 1.66
N THR A 74 -9.36 7.53 1.49
CA THR A 74 -10.26 8.30 2.37
C THR A 74 -11.48 7.47 2.73
N ASN A 75 -11.89 7.53 4.00
CA ASN A 75 -13.15 6.94 4.45
C ASN A 75 -13.93 7.94 5.31
N LYS A 76 -15.19 8.18 4.99
CA LYS A 76 -16.05 9.10 5.77
C LYS A 76 -16.43 8.53 7.15
N ALA A 77 -16.41 7.21 7.31
CA ALA A 77 -16.70 6.54 8.57
C ALA A 77 -15.51 6.54 9.55
N ILE A 78 -14.28 6.70 9.05
CA ILE A 78 -13.06 6.65 9.86
C ILE A 78 -12.47 8.05 9.96
N LYS A 79 -12.64 8.66 11.14
CA LYS A 79 -12.13 10.02 11.38
C LYS A 79 -10.60 10.05 11.50
N GLU A 80 -10.03 9.04 12.15
CA GLU A 80 -8.60 8.91 12.43
C GLU A 80 -8.10 7.54 11.97
N PRO A 81 -7.66 7.41 10.72
CA PRO A 81 -7.09 6.17 10.20
C PRO A 81 -5.70 5.95 10.80
N VAL A 82 -5.52 4.82 11.48
CA VAL A 82 -4.26 4.44 12.12
C VAL A 82 -3.50 3.39 11.32
N ALA A 83 -4.21 2.59 10.52
CA ALA A 83 -3.62 1.54 9.70
C ALA A 83 -4.29 1.48 8.33
N VAL A 84 -3.53 1.12 7.30
CA VAL A 84 -4.01 0.92 5.93
C VAL A 84 -3.51 -0.40 5.39
N ARG A 85 -4.37 -1.09 4.64
CA ARG A 85 -4.07 -2.36 4.00
C ARG A 85 -4.55 -2.36 2.57
N PHE A 86 -3.67 -2.79 1.67
CA PHE A 86 -3.94 -2.95 0.25
C PHE A 86 -3.60 -4.37 -0.21
N GLY A 87 -4.41 -4.92 -1.12
CA GLY A 87 -4.16 -6.21 -1.75
C GLY A 87 -4.67 -7.42 -0.95
N PHE A 88 -5.73 -7.26 -0.16
CA PHE A 88 -6.30 -8.34 0.65
C PHE A 88 -7.48 -9.11 0.01
N SER A 89 -7.91 -8.71 -1.19
CA SER A 89 -8.87 -9.50 -1.97
C SER A 89 -8.20 -10.08 -3.20
N ASN A 90 -8.47 -11.34 -3.53
CA ASN A 90 -8.04 -11.97 -4.79
C ASN A 90 -8.47 -11.18 -6.04
N ALA A 91 -9.55 -10.41 -5.96
CA ALA A 91 -10.02 -9.51 -7.03
C ALA A 91 -9.19 -8.21 -7.19
N ALA A 92 -8.38 -7.87 -6.18
CA ALA A 92 -7.55 -6.66 -6.14
C ALA A 92 -6.26 -6.78 -6.96
N VAL A 93 -5.90 -8.00 -7.38
CA VAL A 93 -4.63 -8.32 -8.08
C VAL A 93 -4.47 -7.55 -9.39
N GLY A 94 -5.51 -6.90 -9.92
CA GLY A 94 -5.43 -6.30 -11.25
C GLY A 94 -6.22 -5.02 -11.47
N ASN A 95 -6.36 -4.13 -10.48
CA ASN A 95 -6.96 -2.81 -10.76
C ASN A 95 -6.04 -1.62 -10.48
N LEU A 96 -4.90 -1.81 -9.81
CA LEU A 96 -3.98 -0.72 -9.47
C LEU A 96 -2.63 -0.99 -10.13
N PHE A 97 -2.30 -0.17 -11.12
CA PHE A 97 -1.09 -0.32 -11.91
C PHE A 97 -0.29 0.97 -11.85
N GLY A 98 1.03 0.85 -11.83
CA GLY A 98 1.87 1.96 -12.25
C GLY A 98 1.66 2.21 -13.74
N LYS A 99 1.89 3.45 -14.18
CA LYS A 99 1.99 3.81 -15.61
C LYS A 99 3.06 3.01 -16.37
N ASN A 100 3.95 2.33 -15.64
CA ASN A 100 4.90 1.35 -16.16
C ASN A 100 4.23 0.03 -16.62
N GLY A 101 2.91 -0.12 -16.44
CA GLY A 101 2.17 -1.36 -16.72
C GLY A 101 2.34 -2.44 -15.65
N LEU A 102 3.07 -2.16 -14.57
CA LEU A 102 3.31 -3.09 -13.47
C LEU A 102 2.26 -2.92 -12.37
N PRO A 103 1.76 -4.01 -11.76
CA PRO A 103 0.86 -3.93 -10.63
C PRO A 103 1.57 -3.33 -9.40
N VAL A 104 0.82 -2.60 -8.58
CA VAL A 104 1.32 -2.10 -7.29
C VAL A 104 1.49 -3.27 -6.32
N ALA A 105 2.63 -3.32 -5.62
CA ALA A 105 2.85 -4.34 -4.62
C ALA A 105 1.83 -4.20 -3.45
N PRO A 106 1.24 -5.31 -2.97
CA PRO A 106 0.39 -5.27 -1.79
C PRO A 106 1.21 -4.74 -0.60
N PHE A 107 0.64 -3.81 0.15
CA PHE A 107 1.28 -3.19 1.30
C PHE A 107 0.33 -3.11 2.50
N ARG A 108 0.91 -3.07 3.68
CA ARG A 108 0.20 -2.86 4.94
C ARG A 108 1.00 -1.89 5.80
N THR A 109 0.32 -0.97 6.47
CA THR A 109 0.89 -0.05 7.46
C THR A 109 0.41 -0.37 8.87
N ASP A 110 -0.28 -1.50 9.04
CA ASP A 110 -0.54 -2.08 10.34
C ASP A 110 0.80 -2.37 11.05
N ASN A 111 1.07 -1.58 12.09
CA ASN A 111 2.17 -1.74 13.02
C ASN A 111 1.62 -1.95 14.44
N TRP A 112 0.50 -2.69 14.57
CA TRP A 112 0.14 -3.22 15.87
C TRP A 112 1.18 -4.26 16.25
N ASP A 113 2.10 -3.84 17.13
CA ASP A 113 2.82 -4.74 18.00
C ASP A 113 1.74 -5.60 18.65
N VAL A 114 1.59 -6.83 18.16
CA VAL A 114 0.93 -7.84 18.96
C VAL A 114 1.76 -7.83 20.23
N LEU A 115 1.21 -7.26 21.30
CA LEU A 115 1.68 -7.54 22.64
C LEU A 115 1.61 -9.06 22.71
N THR A 116 2.70 -9.72 22.35
CA THR A 116 3.04 -11.02 22.85
C THR A 116 3.13 -10.77 24.34
N VAL A 117 1.98 -10.92 24.99
CA VAL A 117 1.90 -11.38 26.37
C VAL A 117 2.69 -12.68 26.37
N ALA A 118 4.02 -12.58 26.45
CA ALA A 118 4.82 -13.65 26.96
C ALA A 118 4.17 -13.98 28.30
N PRO A 119 3.64 -15.20 28.51
CA PRO A 119 3.26 -15.58 29.85
C PRO A 119 4.57 -15.54 30.65
N ALA A 120 4.72 -14.49 31.44
CA ALA A 120 5.67 -14.51 32.53
C ALA A 120 5.13 -15.56 33.51
N GLN A 121 5.91 -16.62 33.63
CA GLN A 121 5.93 -17.62 34.70
C GLN A 121 5.11 -18.90 34.51
#